data_AF-B7JY85-F1
#
_entry.id   AF-B7JY85-F1
#
_cell.length_a   1.000
_cell.length_b   1.000
_cell.length_c   1.000
_cell.angle_alpha   90.00
_cell.angle_beta   90.00
_cell.angle_gamma   90.00
#
_symmetry.space_group_name_H-M   'P 1'
#
loop_
_entity.id
_entity.type
_entity.pdbx_description
1 polymer ?
#
loop_
_entity_poly.entity_id
_entity_poly.type
_entity_poly.pdbx_seq_one_letter_code
_entity_poly.pdbx_strand_id
1 'polypeptide(L)'
;MATLPQFNTPAGIKDFADQPQKQAQLDALWNQSLNEFTEQSIQGGNAPLDNDRTFYFNPLITDLTGVVTPPPVAWTAFPNRIFVTFPNISRGQQFRYADEGPLGWINDYNSGQGYQPSGPRGYQDEYCEWSVTRRPSDNKITKVTFTCENREYWNALWLIDSNRVLELYRELVSPDVQLSDLEGINPDTGEPGYNFLNKWNNNTQMGPVHLVSRPNSLSAEIYLAAAATIVRECNGQVVTNQSQLIQCSRYGTPGRNSDPFIGGTVNSIVRPGGVKVTLADPVGLYIQEPAFDQTWQLPPEAPVEAHPSDYWKIVRGHRRTDPNEPDFILHAVYEVPEELGFCVGDITIDGAPILFGSQITQKFQIALAAIGLPTTEATQTPRRCIDPSACPPPSSVMATATVDPAHLNLMKSLMSSTGNRG
;
A
#
# COMPACT_ATOMS: atom_id res chain seq x y z
N MET A 1 2.18 27.52 17.37
CA MET A 1 2.58 26.17 16.90
C MET A 1 1.61 25.81 15.79
N ALA A 2 2.14 25.49 14.62
CA ALA A 2 1.34 25.06 13.47
C ALA A 2 1.15 23.54 13.57
N THR A 3 0.28 23.07 14.45
CA THR A 3 -0.04 21.64 14.58
C THR A 3 -1.10 21.25 13.55
N LEU A 4 -1.20 19.96 13.22
CA LEU A 4 -2.34 19.44 12.47
C LEU A 4 -3.60 19.56 13.36
N PRO A 5 -4.69 20.21 12.89
CA PRO A 5 -5.89 20.38 13.72
C PRO A 5 -6.65 19.07 13.93
N GLN A 6 -6.69 18.22 12.90
CA GLN A 6 -7.29 16.90 12.91
C GLN A 6 -6.73 16.09 11.73
N PHE A 7 -6.74 14.76 11.82
CA PHE A 7 -6.54 13.90 10.66
C PHE A 7 -7.75 13.99 9.71
N ASN A 8 -7.49 14.18 8.44
CA ASN A 8 -8.50 14.15 7.39
C ASN A 8 -8.81 12.71 6.97
N THR A 9 -10.04 12.47 6.54
CA THR A 9 -10.47 11.21 5.90
C THR A 9 -9.61 10.91 4.68
N PRO A 10 -9.44 9.63 4.27
CA PRO A 10 -8.58 9.27 3.14
C PRO A 10 -8.95 10.05 1.88
N ALA A 11 -7.97 10.62 1.17
CA ALA A 11 -8.19 11.50 0.02
C ALA A 11 -9.16 12.69 0.26
N GLY A 12 -9.42 13.06 1.52
CA GLY A 12 -10.34 14.13 1.89
C GLY A 12 -11.82 13.87 1.56
N ILE A 13 -12.20 12.61 1.33
CA ILE A 13 -13.58 12.24 0.94
C ILE A 13 -14.62 12.64 1.99
N LYS A 14 -15.79 13.03 1.51
CA LYS A 14 -16.94 13.47 2.34
C LYS A 14 -18.18 12.68 1.98
N ASP A 15 -18.34 11.50 2.56
CA ASP A 15 -19.50 10.63 2.31
C ASP A 15 -20.80 11.11 2.97
N PHE A 16 -20.76 12.19 3.77
CA PHE A 16 -21.92 12.89 4.31
C PHE A 16 -21.90 14.39 3.95
N ALA A 17 -21.44 14.75 2.75
CA ALA A 17 -21.28 16.15 2.34
C ALA A 17 -22.58 16.98 2.45
N ASP A 18 -23.74 16.35 2.24
CA ASP A 18 -25.08 16.94 2.36
C ASP A 18 -25.65 16.90 3.79
N GLN A 19 -24.97 16.20 4.72
CA GLN A 19 -25.35 16.02 6.11
C GLN A 19 -24.21 16.44 7.05
N PRO A 20 -23.95 17.75 7.22
CA PRO A 20 -22.76 18.27 7.89
C PRO A 20 -22.56 17.76 9.33
N GLN A 21 -23.64 17.48 10.05
CA GLN A 21 -23.56 16.91 11.41
C GLN A 21 -22.99 15.48 11.40
N LYS A 22 -23.45 14.62 10.48
CA LYS A 22 -22.91 13.27 10.32
C LYS A 22 -21.48 13.30 9.80
N GLN A 23 -21.17 14.22 8.89
CA GLN A 23 -19.78 14.40 8.42
C GLN A 23 -18.85 14.81 9.57
N ALA A 24 -19.27 15.73 10.43
CA ALA A 24 -18.47 16.13 11.60
C ALA A 24 -18.29 14.97 12.59
N GLN A 25 -19.30 14.12 12.76
CA GLN A 25 -19.18 12.90 13.58
C GLN A 25 -18.20 11.89 12.97
N LEU A 26 -18.25 11.68 11.66
CA LEU A 26 -17.31 10.83 10.93
C LEU A 26 -15.88 11.37 11.05
N ASP A 27 -15.69 12.67 10.79
CA ASP A 27 -14.38 13.32 10.88
C ASP A 27 -13.80 13.21 12.30
N ALA A 28 -14.63 13.40 13.34
CA ALA A 28 -14.22 13.26 14.73
C ALA A 28 -13.84 11.82 15.10
N LEU A 29 -14.64 10.83 14.68
CA LEU A 29 -14.37 9.41 14.91
C LEU A 29 -13.09 8.99 14.18
N TRP A 30 -12.92 9.40 12.93
CA TRP A 30 -11.72 9.14 12.14
C TRP A 30 -10.48 9.72 12.80
N ASN A 31 -10.53 11.00 13.20
CA ASN A 31 -9.44 11.66 13.88
C ASN A 31 -9.06 10.95 15.19
N GLN A 32 -10.05 10.50 15.97
CA GLN A 32 -9.81 9.74 17.18
C GLN A 32 -9.08 8.42 16.88
N SER A 33 -9.56 7.62 15.91
CA SER A 33 -8.94 6.35 15.56
C SER A 33 -7.50 6.52 15.06
N LEU A 34 -7.24 7.51 14.21
CA LEU A 34 -5.90 7.76 13.68
C LEU A 34 -4.93 8.27 14.75
N ASN A 35 -5.43 9.10 15.67
CA ASN A 35 -4.67 9.50 16.85
C ASN A 35 -4.31 8.28 17.72
N GLU A 36 -5.28 7.40 17.99
CA GLU A 36 -5.04 6.17 18.76
C GLU A 36 -4.03 5.24 18.09
N PHE A 37 -4.15 4.99 16.78
CA PHE A 37 -3.17 4.19 16.04
C PHE A 37 -1.78 4.81 16.06
N THR A 38 -1.70 6.14 15.92
CA THR A 38 -0.44 6.89 15.97
C THR A 38 0.22 6.75 17.34
N GLU A 39 -0.51 7.04 18.42
CA GLU A 39 0.03 6.97 19.79
C GLU A 39 0.41 5.54 20.19
N GLN A 40 -0.41 4.54 19.87
CA GLN A 40 -0.08 3.13 20.09
C GLN A 40 1.17 2.73 19.30
N SER A 41 1.31 3.23 18.07
CA SER A 41 2.48 2.96 17.24
C SER A 41 3.74 3.65 17.74
N ILE A 42 3.65 4.83 18.37
CA ILE A 42 4.78 5.52 19.03
C ILE A 42 5.20 4.75 20.28
N GLN A 43 4.24 4.35 21.12
CA GLN A 43 4.49 3.55 22.31
C GLN A 43 5.20 2.24 21.94
N GLY A 44 4.76 1.61 20.85
CA GLY A 44 5.25 0.31 20.39
C GLY A 44 4.71 -0.84 21.25
N GLY A 45 5.30 -2.03 21.07
CA GLY A 45 4.85 -3.25 21.75
C GLY A 45 5.61 -3.53 23.04
N ASN A 46 5.17 -4.56 23.75
CA ASN A 46 5.88 -5.10 24.92
C ASN A 46 7.14 -5.92 24.54
N ALA A 47 7.40 -6.11 23.24
CA ALA A 47 8.55 -6.86 22.76
C ALA A 47 9.85 -6.13 23.11
N PRO A 48 10.86 -6.80 23.68
CA PRO A 48 12.15 -6.19 23.93
C PRO A 48 12.71 -5.61 22.63
N LEU A 49 13.21 -4.37 22.70
CA LEU A 49 13.80 -3.63 21.58
C LEU A 49 12.81 -3.11 20.51
N ASP A 50 11.49 -3.28 20.66
CA ASP A 50 10.46 -2.70 19.78
C ASP A 50 9.42 -1.86 20.55
N ASN A 51 9.92 -0.82 21.22
CA ASN A 51 9.17 0.14 22.03
C ASN A 51 9.78 1.54 21.89
N ASP A 52 9.14 2.56 22.46
CA ASP A 52 9.68 3.91 22.57
C ASP A 52 10.20 4.44 21.21
N ARG A 53 9.32 4.45 20.21
CA ARG A 53 9.65 4.88 18.84
C ARG A 53 9.61 6.39 18.74
N THR A 54 10.43 7.07 19.55
CA THR A 54 10.41 8.53 19.76
C THR A 54 10.75 9.37 18.53
N PHE A 55 11.26 8.73 17.46
CA PHE A 55 11.52 9.35 16.16
C PHE A 55 10.33 9.28 15.21
N TYR A 56 9.26 8.59 15.59
CA TYR A 56 7.93 8.77 15.02
C TYR A 56 7.15 9.77 15.88
N PHE A 57 6.46 10.73 15.28
CA PHE A 57 5.74 11.78 16.04
C PHE A 57 4.27 11.86 15.67
N ASN A 58 3.46 12.38 16.61
CA ASN A 58 2.06 12.67 16.37
C ASN A 58 1.89 14.12 15.88
N PRO A 59 1.40 14.36 14.65
CA PRO A 59 1.26 15.70 14.10
C PRO A 59 0.18 16.55 14.77
N LEU A 60 -0.74 15.95 15.55
CA LEU A 60 -1.78 16.70 16.29
C LEU A 60 -1.21 17.53 17.45
N ILE A 61 -0.09 17.09 18.02
CA ILE A 61 0.54 17.72 19.20
C ILE A 61 1.95 18.24 18.93
N THR A 62 2.47 18.06 17.72
CA THR A 62 3.83 18.48 17.32
C THR A 62 3.77 19.73 16.45
N ASP A 63 4.58 20.74 16.75
CA ASP A 63 4.69 21.93 15.90
C ASP A 63 5.32 21.55 14.56
N LEU A 64 4.54 21.71 13.47
CA LEU A 64 4.97 21.35 12.12
C LEU A 64 5.73 22.49 11.43
N THR A 65 6.15 23.51 12.16
CA THR A 65 6.99 24.57 11.59
C THR A 65 8.32 23.99 11.09
N GLY A 66 8.59 24.16 9.79
CA GLY A 66 9.82 23.68 9.16
C GLY A 66 9.79 22.21 8.72
N VAL A 67 8.60 21.60 8.60
CA VAL A 67 8.46 20.28 7.99
C VAL A 67 9.03 20.24 6.58
N VAL A 68 9.61 19.10 6.24
CA VAL A 68 10.10 18.76 4.91
C VAL A 68 9.30 17.58 4.37
N THR A 69 8.96 17.62 3.09
CA THR A 69 8.20 16.55 2.44
C THR A 69 9.16 15.73 1.57
N PRO A 70 9.58 14.53 2.00
CA PRO A 70 10.30 13.61 1.13
C PRO A 70 9.40 13.17 -0.06
N PRO A 71 10.01 12.64 -1.14
CA PRO A 71 9.23 12.01 -2.21
C PRO A 71 8.30 10.91 -1.69
N PRO A 72 7.15 10.68 -2.33
CA PRO A 72 6.23 9.60 -1.94
C PRO A 72 6.92 8.24 -1.93
N VAL A 73 6.52 7.38 -1.00
CA VAL A 73 6.98 5.99 -0.95
C VAL A 73 6.05 5.17 -1.84
N ALA A 74 6.58 4.65 -2.95
CA ALA A 74 5.79 3.93 -3.94
C ALA A 74 6.36 2.53 -4.24
N TRP A 75 5.47 1.58 -4.51
CA TRP A 75 5.80 0.21 -4.91
C TRP A 75 4.76 -0.37 -5.86
N THR A 76 5.12 -1.40 -6.63
CA THR A 76 4.21 -2.05 -7.58
C THR A 76 3.05 -2.74 -6.85
N ALA A 77 1.82 -2.56 -7.36
CA ALA A 77 0.60 -3.14 -6.77
C ALA A 77 0.50 -4.67 -6.92
N PHE A 78 1.25 -5.26 -7.85
CA PHE A 78 1.32 -6.71 -7.99
C PHE A 78 1.94 -7.40 -6.73
N PRO A 79 1.30 -8.44 -6.17
CA PRO A 79 1.79 -9.22 -5.03
C PRO A 79 3.15 -9.90 -5.23
N ASN A 80 4.24 -9.32 -4.71
CA ASN A 80 5.59 -9.90 -4.90
C ASN A 80 5.74 -11.27 -4.23
N ARG A 81 4.93 -11.57 -3.21
CA ARG A 81 4.92 -12.89 -2.57
C ARG A 81 4.49 -14.01 -3.51
N ILE A 82 3.75 -13.73 -4.57
CA ILE A 82 3.49 -14.71 -5.64
C ILE A 82 4.79 -15.05 -6.38
N PHE A 83 5.65 -14.07 -6.69
CA PHE A 83 6.95 -14.33 -7.35
C PHE A 83 7.91 -15.09 -6.44
N VAL A 84 7.98 -14.70 -5.17
CA VAL A 84 8.89 -15.31 -4.19
C VAL A 84 8.46 -16.75 -3.87
N THR A 85 7.16 -17.00 -3.73
CA THR A 85 6.64 -18.32 -3.35
C THR A 85 6.59 -19.27 -4.54
N PHE A 86 6.34 -18.75 -5.75
CA PHE A 86 6.21 -19.56 -6.96
C PHE A 86 7.17 -19.10 -8.07
N PRO A 87 8.50 -19.19 -7.86
CA PRO A 87 9.48 -18.71 -8.83
C PRO A 87 9.58 -19.61 -10.08
N ASN A 88 9.13 -20.86 -9.98
CA ASN A 88 9.32 -21.89 -11.02
C ASN A 88 8.09 -22.11 -11.92
N ILE A 89 7.02 -21.34 -11.74
CA ILE A 89 5.82 -21.40 -12.61
C ILE A 89 5.89 -20.31 -13.69
N SER A 90 5.14 -20.48 -14.77
CA SER A 90 5.10 -19.49 -15.84
C SER A 90 4.53 -18.15 -15.37
N ARG A 91 4.90 -17.06 -16.06
CA ARG A 91 4.39 -15.72 -15.75
C ARG A 91 2.86 -15.63 -15.81
N GLY A 92 2.24 -16.29 -16.80
CA GLY A 92 0.78 -16.39 -16.89
C GLY A 92 0.14 -17.10 -15.69
N GLN A 93 0.80 -18.11 -15.12
CA GLN A 93 0.32 -18.76 -13.89
C GLN A 93 0.50 -17.87 -12.66
N GLN A 94 1.56 -17.05 -12.58
CA GLN A 94 1.71 -16.06 -11.52
C GLN A 94 0.58 -15.02 -11.58
N PHE A 95 0.23 -14.54 -12.78
CA PHE A 95 -0.91 -13.65 -12.97
C PHE A 95 -2.23 -14.28 -12.54
N ARG A 96 -2.44 -15.53 -12.94
CA ARG A 96 -3.60 -16.30 -12.51
C ARG A 96 -3.68 -16.42 -10.99
N TYR A 97 -2.58 -16.75 -10.31
CA TYR A 97 -2.57 -16.92 -8.85
C TYR A 97 -2.87 -15.62 -8.10
N ALA A 98 -2.50 -14.46 -8.65
CA ALA A 98 -2.84 -13.16 -8.08
C ALA A 98 -4.33 -12.79 -8.26
N ASP A 99 -5.03 -13.36 -9.24
CA ASP A 99 -6.47 -13.13 -9.48
C ASP A 99 -7.37 -14.17 -8.79
N GLU A 100 -6.99 -15.44 -8.88
CA GLU A 100 -7.84 -16.59 -8.54
C GLU A 100 -7.39 -17.32 -7.26
N GLY A 101 -6.22 -16.98 -6.75
CA GLY A 101 -5.59 -17.62 -5.61
C GLY A 101 -4.61 -18.74 -5.99
N PRO A 102 -3.49 -18.88 -5.26
CA PRO A 102 -2.50 -19.91 -5.50
C PRO A 102 -2.90 -21.30 -4.97
N LEU A 103 -2.13 -22.32 -5.34
CA LEU A 103 -2.24 -23.65 -4.71
C LEU A 103 -2.00 -23.56 -3.19
N GLY A 104 -2.84 -24.25 -2.42
CA GLY A 104 -2.81 -24.21 -0.97
C GLY A 104 -3.41 -22.94 -0.37
N TRP A 105 -4.03 -22.06 -1.16
CA TRP A 105 -4.85 -20.99 -0.62
C TRP A 105 -6.07 -21.55 0.11
N ILE A 106 -6.39 -20.91 1.24
CA ILE A 106 -7.54 -21.26 2.09
C ILE A 106 -8.40 -20.02 2.27
N ASN A 107 -9.66 -20.12 1.81
CA ASN A 107 -10.70 -19.09 1.98
C ASN A 107 -11.30 -19.10 3.39
N ASP A 108 -10.44 -19.07 4.40
CA ASP A 108 -10.84 -18.88 5.79
C ASP A 108 -9.89 -17.85 6.40
N TYR A 109 -10.47 -16.74 6.82
CA TYR A 109 -9.77 -15.59 7.37
C TYR A 109 -8.93 -15.97 8.61
N ASN A 110 -9.31 -17.02 9.35
CA ASN A 110 -8.66 -17.45 10.59
C ASN A 110 -7.81 -18.72 10.45
N SER A 111 -7.67 -19.30 9.26
CA SER A 111 -7.08 -20.65 9.13
C SER A 111 -5.62 -20.72 9.58
N GLY A 112 -4.82 -19.69 9.33
CA GLY A 112 -3.37 -19.69 9.55
C GLY A 112 -2.61 -20.81 8.79
N GLN A 113 -3.28 -21.48 7.85
CA GLN A 113 -2.77 -22.63 7.11
C GLN A 113 -2.67 -22.31 5.62
N GLY A 114 -1.80 -23.04 4.92
CA GLY A 114 -1.63 -22.89 3.48
C GLY A 114 -0.91 -21.59 3.08
N TYR A 115 -1.18 -21.09 1.88
CA TYR A 115 -0.65 -19.80 1.44
C TYR A 115 -1.16 -18.69 2.36
N GLN A 116 -0.24 -17.94 2.94
CA GLN A 116 -0.56 -16.80 3.82
C GLN A 116 -0.44 -15.48 3.05
N PRO A 117 -1.10 -14.40 3.51
CA PRO A 117 -2.19 -14.40 4.49
C PRO A 117 -3.37 -15.24 3.99
N SER A 118 -4.12 -15.83 4.92
CA SER A 118 -5.35 -16.54 4.58
C SER A 118 -6.53 -15.59 4.33
N GLY A 119 -7.65 -16.13 3.88
CA GLY A 119 -8.87 -15.37 3.62
C GLY A 119 -9.08 -15.02 2.15
N PRO A 120 -10.21 -14.38 1.83
CA PRO A 120 -10.76 -14.34 0.48
C PRO A 120 -9.90 -13.64 -0.56
N ARG A 121 -9.07 -12.69 -0.11
CA ARG A 121 -8.16 -11.89 -0.94
C ARG A 121 -6.73 -11.91 -0.39
N GLY A 122 -6.38 -12.94 0.37
CA GLY A 122 -5.08 -13.05 1.02
C GLY A 122 -3.90 -12.93 0.05
N TYR A 123 -4.04 -13.41 -1.18
CA TYR A 123 -3.02 -13.31 -2.23
C TYR A 123 -2.94 -11.95 -2.93
N GLN A 124 -3.78 -10.97 -2.55
CA GLN A 124 -3.73 -9.58 -3.00
C GLN A 124 -3.22 -8.68 -1.85
N ASP A 125 -2.06 -9.03 -1.29
CA ASP A 125 -1.51 -8.47 -0.05
C ASP A 125 -0.57 -7.27 -0.25
N GLU A 126 -0.81 -6.38 -1.22
CA GLU A 126 0.05 -5.20 -1.46
C GLU A 126 -0.73 -3.88 -1.41
N TYR A 127 -1.68 -3.78 -0.47
CA TYR A 127 -2.55 -2.61 -0.30
C TYR A 127 -3.30 -2.20 -1.57
N CYS A 128 -3.54 -3.18 -2.44
CA CYS A 128 -4.39 -3.09 -3.61
C CYS A 128 -5.12 -4.42 -3.75
N GLU A 129 -6.43 -4.37 -3.71
CA GLU A 129 -7.28 -5.54 -3.94
C GLU A 129 -8.15 -5.28 -5.16
N TRP A 130 -8.40 -6.31 -5.96
CA TRP A 130 -9.12 -6.17 -7.22
C TRP A 130 -10.03 -7.34 -7.53
N SER A 131 -11.01 -7.08 -8.39
CA SER A 131 -11.89 -8.12 -8.92
C SER A 131 -12.11 -7.98 -10.40
N VAL A 132 -12.34 -9.13 -11.02
CA VAL A 132 -12.42 -9.27 -12.46
C VAL A 132 -13.82 -9.73 -12.81
N THR A 133 -14.54 -8.89 -13.56
CA THR A 133 -15.80 -9.27 -14.19
C THR A 133 -15.51 -9.85 -15.57
N ARG A 134 -16.05 -11.02 -15.84
CA ARG A 134 -15.90 -11.72 -17.12
C ARG A 134 -17.25 -11.89 -17.79
N ARG A 135 -17.25 -11.75 -19.12
CA ARG A 135 -18.42 -12.06 -19.93
C ARG A 135 -18.65 -13.57 -19.97
N PRO A 136 -19.84 -14.08 -19.61
CA PRO A 136 -20.08 -15.53 -19.54
C PRO A 136 -19.92 -16.28 -20.87
N SER A 137 -20.14 -15.63 -22.01
CA SER A 137 -20.14 -16.30 -23.32
C SER A 137 -18.76 -16.74 -23.80
N ASP A 138 -17.70 -16.01 -23.44
CA ASP A 138 -16.33 -16.24 -23.93
C ASP A 138 -15.24 -16.06 -22.86
N ASN A 139 -15.64 -15.80 -21.60
CA ASN A 139 -14.76 -15.64 -20.45
C ASN A 139 -13.75 -14.48 -20.56
N LYS A 140 -13.96 -13.55 -21.51
CA LYS A 140 -13.14 -12.34 -21.64
C LYS A 140 -13.44 -11.37 -20.51
N ILE A 141 -12.42 -10.65 -20.06
CA ILE A 141 -12.56 -9.61 -19.05
C ILE A 141 -13.29 -8.42 -19.66
N THR A 142 -14.36 -7.97 -18.99
CA THR A 142 -15.08 -6.75 -19.38
C THR A 142 -14.75 -5.58 -18.46
N LYS A 143 -14.51 -5.87 -17.17
CA LYS A 143 -14.21 -4.88 -16.15
C LYS A 143 -13.19 -5.43 -15.16
N VAL A 144 -12.26 -4.58 -14.74
CA VAL A 144 -11.45 -4.79 -13.54
C VAL A 144 -11.68 -3.64 -12.58
N THR A 145 -12.02 -3.94 -11.35
CA THR A 145 -12.24 -2.95 -10.28
C THR A 145 -11.13 -3.09 -9.26
N PHE A 146 -10.49 -1.97 -8.89
CA PHE A 146 -9.39 -1.89 -7.93
C PHE A 146 -9.78 -1.00 -6.75
N THR A 147 -9.39 -1.38 -5.54
CA THR A 147 -9.52 -0.55 -4.33
C THR A 147 -8.25 -0.60 -3.49
N CYS A 148 -7.95 0.51 -2.85
CA CYS A 148 -7.04 0.61 -1.71
C CYS A 148 -7.73 1.26 -0.49
N GLU A 149 -9.07 1.33 -0.50
CA GLU A 149 -9.82 1.88 0.64
C GLU A 149 -9.61 1.02 1.90
N ASN A 150 -9.24 1.65 3.00
CA ASN A 150 -9.00 0.96 4.26
C ASN A 150 -10.33 0.53 4.91
N ARG A 151 -10.42 -0.70 5.38
CA ARG A 151 -11.60 -1.21 6.11
C ARG A 151 -11.94 -0.37 7.34
N GLU A 152 -10.97 0.28 7.98
CA GLU A 152 -11.19 1.14 9.14
C GLU A 152 -12.13 2.30 8.81
N TYR A 153 -12.01 2.88 7.61
CA TYR A 153 -12.90 3.97 7.16
C TYR A 153 -14.34 3.48 6.97
N TRP A 154 -14.51 2.29 6.40
CA TRP A 154 -15.83 1.67 6.18
C TRP A 154 -16.52 1.28 7.50
N ASN A 155 -15.74 0.82 8.49
CA ASN A 155 -16.24 0.62 9.85
C ASN A 155 -16.68 1.96 10.48
N ALA A 156 -15.89 3.03 10.30
CA ALA A 156 -16.26 4.35 10.81
C ALA A 156 -17.57 4.87 10.16
N LEU A 157 -17.71 4.73 8.83
CA LEU A 157 -18.96 5.05 8.14
C LEU A 157 -20.15 4.27 8.70
N TRP A 158 -20.00 2.96 8.91
CA TRP A 158 -21.06 2.12 9.46
C TRP A 158 -21.52 2.58 10.85
N LEU A 159 -20.58 2.98 11.70
CA LEU A 159 -20.88 3.48 13.05
C LEU A 159 -21.66 4.80 13.04
N ILE A 160 -21.52 5.60 11.98
CA ILE A 160 -22.29 6.85 11.81
C ILE A 160 -23.65 6.57 11.16
N ASP A 161 -23.68 5.84 10.05
CA ASP A 161 -24.91 5.48 9.34
C ASP A 161 -24.72 4.27 8.43
N SER A 162 -25.30 3.13 8.83
CA SER A 162 -25.26 1.89 8.05
C SER A 162 -26.02 1.99 6.72
N ASN A 163 -27.01 2.89 6.58
CA ASN A 163 -27.68 3.11 5.30
C ASN A 163 -26.76 3.78 4.29
N ARG A 164 -25.85 4.66 4.76
CA ARG A 164 -24.86 5.26 3.85
C ARG A 164 -23.89 4.22 3.31
N VAL A 165 -23.49 3.26 4.15
CA VAL A 165 -22.68 2.11 3.70
C VAL A 165 -23.46 1.27 2.68
N LEU A 166 -24.74 1.00 2.91
CA LEU A 166 -25.60 0.30 1.95
C LEU A 166 -25.68 1.02 0.60
N GLU A 167 -25.91 2.32 0.59
CA GLU A 167 -25.93 3.15 -0.62
C GLU A 167 -24.62 3.03 -1.40
N LEU A 168 -23.49 3.19 -0.72
CA LEU A 168 -22.18 3.07 -1.34
C LEU A 168 -21.90 1.67 -1.89
N TYR A 169 -22.30 0.61 -1.18
CA TYR A 169 -22.21 -0.75 -1.71
C TYR A 169 -23.06 -0.94 -2.97
N ARG A 170 -24.25 -0.32 -3.02
CA ARG A 170 -25.11 -0.36 -4.21
C ARG A 170 -24.50 0.36 -5.40
N GLU A 171 -23.85 1.48 -5.14
CA GLU A 171 -23.13 2.27 -6.15
C GLU A 171 -21.89 1.55 -6.67
N LEU A 172 -21.09 0.96 -5.78
CA LEU A 172 -19.78 0.40 -6.11
C LEU A 172 -19.83 -1.05 -6.60
N VAL A 173 -20.82 -1.84 -6.14
CA VAL A 173 -20.88 -3.29 -6.41
C VAL A 173 -22.13 -3.68 -7.18
N SER A 174 -23.32 -3.49 -6.59
CA SER A 174 -24.58 -3.93 -7.20
C SER A 174 -25.81 -3.30 -6.52
N PRO A 175 -26.81 -2.83 -7.28
CA PRO A 175 -28.07 -2.33 -6.70
C PRO A 175 -28.82 -3.39 -5.86
N ASP A 176 -28.51 -4.67 -6.02
CA ASP A 176 -29.16 -5.78 -5.31
C ASP A 176 -28.69 -5.93 -3.85
N VAL A 177 -27.64 -5.22 -3.43
CA VAL A 177 -27.14 -5.27 -2.05
C VAL A 177 -28.26 -4.90 -1.08
N GLN A 178 -28.43 -5.71 -0.03
CA GLN A 178 -29.35 -5.44 1.09
C GLN A 178 -28.56 -5.15 2.36
N LEU A 179 -29.15 -4.37 3.28
CA LEU A 179 -28.49 -4.05 4.55
C LEU A 179 -28.09 -5.31 5.32
N SER A 180 -28.97 -6.31 5.36
CA SER A 180 -28.74 -7.61 6.01
C SER A 180 -27.59 -8.40 5.39
N ASP A 181 -27.14 -8.07 4.18
CA ASP A 181 -25.95 -8.69 3.60
C ASP A 181 -24.66 -8.16 4.23
N LEU A 182 -24.69 -6.93 4.75
CA LEU A 182 -23.55 -6.22 5.32
C LEU A 182 -23.43 -6.41 6.84
N GLU A 183 -24.51 -6.88 7.47
CA GLU A 183 -24.57 -7.21 8.89
C GLU A 183 -23.97 -8.59 9.17
N GLY A 184 -23.36 -8.76 10.35
CA GLY A 184 -22.88 -10.05 10.81
C GLY A 184 -21.93 -9.92 11.99
N ILE A 185 -21.07 -10.92 12.15
CA ILE A 185 -19.96 -10.84 13.11
C ILE A 185 -18.81 -10.12 12.43
N ASN A 186 -18.32 -9.04 13.04
CA ASN A 186 -17.12 -8.37 12.59
C ASN A 186 -15.91 -9.30 12.81
N PRO A 187 -15.19 -9.70 11.75
CA PRO A 187 -14.10 -10.67 11.87
C PRO A 187 -12.89 -10.22 12.71
N ASP A 188 -12.71 -8.93 12.94
CA ASP A 188 -11.60 -8.40 13.75
C ASP A 188 -11.98 -8.30 15.24
N THR A 189 -13.24 -7.98 15.57
CA THR A 189 -13.69 -7.81 16.97
C THR A 189 -14.41 -9.03 17.53
N GLY A 190 -14.98 -9.89 16.69
CA GLY A 190 -15.84 -11.01 17.11
C GLY A 190 -17.25 -10.58 17.54
N GLU A 191 -17.60 -9.30 17.42
CA GLU A 191 -18.88 -8.74 17.87
C GLU A 191 -19.87 -8.52 16.71
N PRO A 192 -21.19 -8.51 16.97
CA PRO A 192 -22.19 -8.15 15.97
C PRO A 192 -22.02 -6.72 15.45
N GLY A 193 -22.15 -6.51 14.15
CA GLY A 193 -22.05 -5.20 13.51
C GLY A 193 -21.80 -5.32 12.01
N TYR A 194 -20.94 -4.44 11.50
CA TYR A 194 -20.49 -4.50 10.11
C TYR A 194 -19.62 -5.74 9.87
N ASN A 195 -20.05 -6.60 8.96
CA ASN A 195 -19.24 -7.69 8.46
C ASN A 195 -18.48 -7.23 7.21
N PHE A 196 -17.24 -6.82 7.40
CA PHE A 196 -16.38 -6.38 6.29
C PHE A 196 -16.00 -7.53 5.32
N LEU A 197 -16.22 -8.79 5.71
CA LEU A 197 -16.14 -10.00 4.87
C LEU A 197 -17.52 -10.44 4.35
N ASN A 198 -18.45 -9.51 4.21
CA ASN A 198 -19.76 -9.78 3.61
C ASN A 198 -19.64 -10.41 2.21
N LYS A 199 -20.74 -11.03 1.76
CA LYS A 199 -20.79 -11.77 0.49
C LYS A 199 -20.39 -10.94 -0.74
N TRP A 200 -20.51 -9.61 -0.66
CA TRP A 200 -20.20 -8.70 -1.76
C TRP A 200 -18.70 -8.36 -1.86
N ASN A 201 -17.95 -8.44 -0.75
CA ASN A 201 -16.53 -8.06 -0.70
C ASN A 201 -15.55 -9.25 -0.53
N ASN A 202 -16.06 -10.45 -0.25
CA ASN A 202 -15.28 -11.63 0.14
C ASN A 202 -14.85 -12.58 -1.00
N ASN A 203 -14.70 -12.08 -2.23
CA ASN A 203 -14.26 -12.88 -3.39
C ASN A 203 -13.70 -11.96 -4.47
N THR A 204 -12.98 -12.50 -5.45
CA THR A 204 -12.34 -11.72 -6.53
C THR A 204 -13.19 -11.60 -7.81
N GLN A 205 -14.48 -11.91 -7.75
CA GLN A 205 -15.39 -11.93 -8.92
C GLN A 205 -16.46 -10.82 -8.88
N MET A 206 -16.78 -10.31 -7.69
CA MET A 206 -17.63 -9.13 -7.46
C MET A 206 -16.77 -7.94 -7.01
N GLY A 207 -17.31 -6.72 -7.02
CA GLY A 207 -16.50 -5.52 -6.76
C GLY A 207 -15.81 -5.54 -5.39
N PRO A 208 -14.48 -5.30 -5.29
CA PRO A 208 -13.90 -4.97 -4.01
C PRO A 208 -14.40 -3.59 -3.61
N VAL A 209 -14.97 -3.47 -2.42
CA VAL A 209 -15.37 -2.17 -1.87
C VAL A 209 -14.19 -1.54 -1.14
N HIS A 210 -13.55 -2.34 -0.31
CA HIS A 210 -12.40 -1.95 0.50
C HIS A 210 -11.50 -3.15 0.76
N LEU A 211 -10.28 -2.90 1.23
CA LEU A 211 -9.28 -3.91 1.57
C LEU A 211 -9.80 -4.85 2.66
N VAL A 212 -9.59 -6.17 2.51
CA VAL A 212 -9.94 -7.18 3.53
C VAL A 212 -8.80 -8.13 3.85
N SER A 213 -7.72 -8.14 3.07
CA SER A 213 -6.52 -8.90 3.42
C SER A 213 -5.93 -8.33 4.72
N ARG A 214 -5.64 -9.20 5.70
CA ARG A 214 -5.15 -8.80 7.03
C ARG A 214 -4.00 -7.79 7.02
N PRO A 215 -2.91 -7.98 6.24
CA PRO A 215 -1.79 -7.06 6.26
C PRO A 215 -2.07 -5.72 5.56
N ASN A 216 -3.24 -5.55 4.94
CA ASN A 216 -3.64 -4.34 4.23
C ASN A 216 -4.42 -3.35 5.13
N SER A 217 -4.35 -3.48 6.46
CA SER A 217 -5.01 -2.54 7.39
C SER A 217 -4.26 -1.22 7.51
N LEU A 218 -4.99 -0.12 7.77
CA LEU A 218 -4.37 1.19 8.00
C LEU A 218 -3.51 1.22 9.27
N SER A 219 -3.98 0.55 10.32
CA SER A 219 -3.22 0.41 11.57
C SER A 219 -1.88 -0.29 11.37
N ALA A 220 -1.81 -1.28 10.46
CA ALA A 220 -0.55 -1.95 10.13
C ALA A 220 0.41 -1.00 9.42
N GLU A 221 -0.06 -0.16 8.50
CA GLU A 221 0.76 0.85 7.82
C GLU A 221 1.40 1.84 8.81
N ILE A 222 0.59 2.42 9.70
CA ILE A 222 1.07 3.36 10.73
C ILE A 222 2.07 2.68 11.65
N TYR A 223 1.79 1.44 12.06
CA TYR A 223 2.71 0.63 12.85
C TYR A 223 4.03 0.39 12.12
N LEU A 224 4.00 0.01 10.83
CA LEU A 224 5.18 -0.22 10.00
C LEU A 224 6.07 1.03 9.95
N ALA A 225 5.48 2.19 9.66
CA ALA A 225 6.19 3.45 9.59
C ALA A 225 6.84 3.81 10.95
N ALA A 226 6.08 3.70 12.05
CA ALA A 226 6.63 3.97 13.38
C ALA A 226 7.74 2.99 13.78
N ALA A 227 7.55 1.69 13.55
CA ALA A 227 8.53 0.65 13.86
C ALA A 227 9.84 0.83 13.09
N ALA A 228 9.75 1.28 11.84
CA ALA A 228 10.89 1.54 10.98
C ALA A 228 11.77 2.70 11.46
N THR A 229 11.28 3.55 12.36
CA THR A 229 12.08 4.63 12.94
C THR A 229 13.18 4.16 13.87
N ILE A 230 13.14 2.90 14.34
CA ILE A 230 14.20 2.31 15.16
C ILE A 230 15.39 1.97 14.27
N VAL A 231 16.55 2.60 14.55
CA VAL A 231 17.80 2.22 13.90
C VAL A 231 18.30 0.89 14.47
N ARG A 232 18.57 -0.08 13.58
CA ARG A 232 19.03 -1.42 13.96
C ARG A 232 20.51 -1.64 13.67
N GLU A 233 21.14 -2.53 14.42
CA GLU A 233 22.46 -3.06 14.13
C GLU A 233 22.53 -4.60 14.13
N CYS A 234 23.43 -5.11 13.29
CA CYS A 234 23.89 -6.49 13.25
C CYS A 234 25.40 -6.50 13.44
N ASN A 235 25.90 -7.19 14.48
CA ASN A 235 27.34 -7.38 14.72
C ASN A 235 28.16 -6.07 14.71
N GLY A 236 27.65 -5.00 15.32
CA GLY A 236 28.33 -3.70 15.36
C GLY A 236 28.15 -2.85 14.10
N GLN A 237 27.37 -3.32 13.11
CA GLN A 237 27.12 -2.61 11.85
C GLN A 237 25.65 -2.23 11.72
N VAL A 238 25.39 -0.99 11.35
CA VAL A 238 24.02 -0.50 11.14
C VAL A 238 23.37 -1.22 9.96
N VAL A 239 22.15 -1.70 10.15
CA VAL A 239 21.35 -2.33 9.10
C VAL A 239 20.83 -1.25 8.15
N THR A 240 21.21 -1.34 6.88
CA THR A 240 20.83 -0.40 5.83
C THR A 240 20.06 -1.06 4.68
N ASN A 241 20.15 -2.38 4.54
CA ASN A 241 19.38 -3.13 3.57
C ASN A 241 17.92 -3.27 4.04
N GLN A 242 16.97 -2.84 3.19
CA GLN A 242 15.54 -2.83 3.53
C GLN A 242 14.97 -4.21 3.84
N SER A 243 15.31 -5.25 3.06
CA SER A 243 14.82 -6.62 3.29
C SER A 243 15.41 -7.20 4.57
N GLN A 244 16.69 -6.93 4.84
CA GLN A 244 17.33 -7.29 6.10
C GLN A 244 16.67 -6.57 7.29
N LEU A 245 16.30 -5.30 7.14
CA LEU A 245 15.64 -4.52 8.18
C LEU A 245 14.30 -5.14 8.59
N ILE A 246 13.50 -5.61 7.63
CA ILE A 246 12.24 -6.32 7.89
C ILE A 246 12.48 -7.58 8.72
N GLN A 247 13.43 -8.42 8.30
CA GLN A 247 13.75 -9.65 9.02
C GLN A 247 14.29 -9.37 10.43
N CYS A 248 15.25 -8.44 10.51
CA CYS A 248 15.90 -8.01 11.75
C CYS A 248 14.90 -7.45 12.77
N SER A 249 13.91 -6.67 12.31
CA SER A 249 12.99 -5.94 13.19
C SER A 249 11.66 -6.64 13.43
N ARG A 250 11.30 -7.65 12.62
CA ARG A 250 10.05 -8.42 12.72
C ARG A 250 8.74 -7.62 12.69
N TYR A 251 8.77 -6.36 12.24
CA TYR A 251 7.55 -5.54 12.14
C TYR A 251 6.77 -5.77 10.83
N GLY A 252 7.35 -6.47 9.86
CA GLY A 252 6.74 -6.72 8.55
C GLY A 252 6.95 -8.14 8.04
N THR A 253 6.43 -8.42 6.86
CA THR A 253 6.43 -9.74 6.23
C THR A 253 7.47 -9.81 5.11
N PRO A 254 8.47 -10.70 5.21
CA PRO A 254 9.44 -10.92 4.14
C PRO A 254 8.77 -11.31 2.82
N GLY A 255 9.27 -10.72 1.72
CA GLY A 255 8.81 -11.00 0.36
C GLY A 255 7.63 -10.15 -0.12
N ARG A 256 7.03 -9.30 0.72
CA ARG A 256 6.14 -8.21 0.25
C ARG A 256 6.94 -7.10 -0.43
N ASN A 257 6.26 -6.27 -1.21
CA ASN A 257 6.78 -4.99 -1.68
C ASN A 257 6.59 -3.91 -0.61
N SER A 258 5.37 -3.69 -0.12
CA SER A 258 5.05 -2.56 0.76
C SER A 258 6.01 -2.44 1.94
N ASP A 259 6.23 -3.53 2.67
CA ASP A 259 6.92 -3.53 3.95
C ASP A 259 8.37 -3.04 3.83
N PRO A 260 9.24 -3.63 2.98
CA PRO A 260 10.59 -3.13 2.79
C PRO A 260 10.64 -1.73 2.18
N PHE A 261 9.70 -1.32 1.32
CA PHE A 261 9.70 0.04 0.76
C PHE A 261 9.36 1.09 1.82
N ILE A 262 8.29 0.88 2.59
CA ILE A 262 7.89 1.75 3.72
C ILE A 262 9.01 1.77 4.75
N GLY A 263 9.43 0.59 5.21
CA GLY A 263 10.41 0.44 6.26
C GLY A 263 11.78 1.00 5.89
N GLY A 264 12.27 0.67 4.70
CA GLY A 264 13.55 1.15 4.18
C GLY A 264 13.57 2.67 3.99
N THR A 265 12.51 3.25 3.42
CA THR A 265 12.43 4.69 3.17
C THR A 265 12.37 5.47 4.47
N VAL A 266 11.45 5.12 5.37
CA VAL A 266 11.34 5.75 6.68
C VAL A 266 12.65 5.66 7.47
N ASN A 267 13.26 4.47 7.52
CA ASN A 267 14.53 4.28 8.21
C ASN A 267 15.66 5.11 7.58
N SER A 268 15.69 5.24 6.25
CA SER A 268 16.70 6.04 5.55
C SER A 268 16.67 7.52 5.92
N ILE A 269 15.50 8.05 6.29
CA ILE A 269 15.32 9.45 6.71
C ILE A 269 15.84 9.66 8.14
N VAL A 270 15.47 8.78 9.07
CA VAL A 270 15.82 8.98 10.50
C VAL A 270 17.21 8.50 10.86
N ARG A 271 17.76 7.51 10.14
CA ARG A 271 19.03 6.85 10.48
C ARG A 271 20.24 7.79 10.50
N PRO A 272 20.39 8.77 9.58
CA PRO A 272 21.46 9.76 9.67
C PRO A 272 21.38 10.67 10.92
N GLY A 273 20.20 10.73 11.57
CA GLY A 273 19.91 11.63 12.68
C GLY A 273 19.38 13.00 12.22
N GLY A 274 18.94 13.81 13.18
CA GLY A 274 18.50 15.19 12.95
C GLY A 274 17.10 15.35 12.35
N VAL A 275 16.36 14.26 12.12
CA VAL A 275 14.98 14.30 11.59
C VAL A 275 14.11 13.28 12.31
N LYS A 276 12.89 13.67 12.70
CA LYS A 276 11.78 12.78 13.06
C LYS A 276 10.79 12.69 11.91
N VAL A 277 9.97 11.65 11.87
CA VAL A 277 9.05 11.39 10.75
C VAL A 277 7.66 11.03 11.22
N THR A 278 6.67 11.28 10.39
CA THR A 278 5.32 10.74 10.52
C THR A 278 4.69 10.58 9.14
N LEU A 279 3.56 9.88 9.02
CA LEU A 279 2.82 9.81 7.77
C LEU A 279 2.11 11.15 7.50
N ALA A 280 2.10 11.57 6.24
CA ALA A 280 1.47 12.83 5.84
C ALA A 280 -0.05 12.68 5.84
N ASP A 281 -0.75 13.73 6.27
CA ASP A 281 -2.20 13.81 6.18
C ASP A 281 -2.65 14.21 4.76
N PRO A 282 -3.70 13.61 4.17
CA PRO A 282 -4.51 12.51 4.70
C PRO A 282 -3.76 11.16 4.69
N VAL A 283 -3.71 10.51 5.86
CA VAL A 283 -3.01 9.23 6.03
C VAL A 283 -3.77 8.12 5.29
N GLY A 284 -3.06 7.38 4.44
CA GLY A 284 -3.60 6.26 3.69
C GLY A 284 -2.70 5.83 2.55
N LEU A 285 -3.14 4.81 1.83
CA LEU A 285 -2.47 4.27 0.66
C LEU A 285 -3.30 4.57 -0.57
N TYR A 286 -2.63 4.97 -1.65
CA TYR A 286 -3.31 5.49 -2.81
C TYR A 286 -2.80 4.85 -4.09
N ILE A 287 -3.74 4.44 -4.94
CA ILE A 287 -3.45 4.00 -6.30
C ILE A 287 -2.82 5.16 -7.05
N GLN A 288 -1.68 4.92 -7.67
CA GLN A 288 -1.09 5.82 -8.65
C GLN A 288 -1.64 5.45 -10.02
N GLU A 289 -1.96 6.43 -10.85
CA GLU A 289 -2.50 6.13 -12.18
C GLU A 289 -1.53 5.25 -12.99
N PRO A 290 -2.02 4.22 -13.72
CA PRO A 290 -1.15 3.36 -14.50
C PRO A 290 -0.31 4.12 -15.53
N ALA A 291 0.92 3.64 -15.72
CA ALA A 291 1.72 4.04 -16.86
C ALA A 291 1.11 3.42 -18.13
N PHE A 292 0.23 4.17 -18.81
CA PHE A 292 -0.31 3.85 -20.13
C PHE A 292 0.75 4.12 -21.22
N ASP A 293 1.85 3.37 -21.14
CA ASP A 293 3.01 3.49 -22.02
C ASP A 293 2.85 2.68 -23.33
N GLN A 294 3.91 2.61 -24.14
CA GLN A 294 3.93 1.88 -25.41
C GLN A 294 3.65 0.37 -25.30
N THR A 295 3.63 -0.20 -24.09
CA THR A 295 3.34 -1.62 -23.87
C THR A 295 1.87 -1.94 -23.98
N TRP A 296 0.99 -0.93 -23.92
CA TRP A 296 -0.45 -1.08 -24.10
C TRP A 296 -0.83 -0.95 -25.58
N GLN A 297 -1.68 -1.85 -26.08
CA GLN A 297 -2.24 -1.72 -27.42
C GLN A 297 -3.75 -2.01 -27.41
N LEU A 298 -4.51 -1.12 -28.03
CA LEU A 298 -5.93 -1.31 -28.28
C LEU A 298 -6.14 -2.22 -29.51
N PRO A 299 -7.24 -2.99 -29.55
CA PRO A 299 -7.55 -3.80 -30.71
C PRO A 299 -8.02 -2.94 -31.91
N PRO A 300 -7.99 -3.46 -33.15
CA PRO A 300 -8.38 -2.70 -34.35
C PRO A 300 -9.81 -2.15 -34.34
N GLU A 301 -10.71 -2.74 -33.54
CA GLU A 301 -12.09 -2.32 -33.35
C GLU A 301 -12.22 -1.03 -32.53
N ALA A 302 -11.18 -0.65 -31.78
CA ALA A 302 -11.20 0.57 -30.99
C ALA A 302 -11.27 1.83 -31.89
N PRO A 303 -11.91 2.92 -31.44
CA PRO A 303 -11.89 4.19 -32.16
C PRO A 303 -10.46 4.65 -32.46
N VAL A 304 -10.24 5.23 -33.64
CA VAL A 304 -8.89 5.61 -34.12
C VAL A 304 -8.15 6.55 -33.15
N GLU A 305 -8.88 7.44 -32.49
CA GLU A 305 -8.32 8.41 -31.53
C GLU A 305 -8.36 7.92 -30.07
N ALA A 306 -8.80 6.68 -29.82
CA ALA A 306 -8.86 6.15 -28.47
C ALA A 306 -7.46 5.80 -27.95
N HIS A 307 -7.27 6.04 -26.66
CA HIS A 307 -6.07 5.65 -25.92
C HIS A 307 -6.43 4.63 -24.82
N PRO A 308 -5.51 3.73 -24.44
CA PRO A 308 -5.72 2.82 -23.31
C PRO A 308 -6.18 3.54 -22.03
N SER A 309 -5.66 4.74 -21.77
CA SER A 309 -6.06 5.56 -20.62
C SER A 309 -7.54 5.95 -20.60
N ASP A 310 -8.21 5.99 -21.75
CA ASP A 310 -9.62 6.43 -21.84
C ASP A 310 -10.58 5.47 -21.14
N TYR A 311 -10.13 4.24 -20.89
CA TYR A 311 -10.91 3.19 -20.24
C TYR A 311 -10.62 3.10 -18.72
N TRP A 312 -9.74 3.95 -18.19
CA TRP A 312 -9.48 4.08 -16.76
C TRP A 312 -10.33 5.17 -16.13
N LYS A 313 -11.09 4.79 -15.11
CA LYS A 313 -12.02 5.68 -14.40
C LYS A 313 -11.69 5.68 -12.91
N ILE A 314 -11.43 6.87 -12.37
CA ILE A 314 -11.35 7.07 -10.93
C ILE A 314 -12.79 7.13 -10.40
N VAL A 315 -13.12 6.20 -9.51
CA VAL A 315 -14.45 6.10 -8.89
C VAL A 315 -14.49 6.88 -7.58
N ARG A 316 -13.43 6.75 -6.76
CA ARG A 316 -13.27 7.47 -5.49
C ARG A 316 -11.83 7.96 -5.34
N GLY A 317 -11.69 9.14 -4.74
CA GLY A 317 -10.41 9.84 -4.66
C GLY A 317 -10.14 10.73 -5.88
N HIS A 318 -8.90 11.17 -6.04
CA HIS A 318 -8.52 12.11 -7.10
C HIS A 318 -7.04 11.99 -7.48
N ARG A 319 -6.69 12.48 -8.68
CA ARG A 319 -5.29 12.64 -9.11
C ARG A 319 -4.62 13.72 -8.27
N ARG A 320 -3.32 13.61 -8.08
CA ARG A 320 -2.51 14.66 -7.44
C ARG A 320 -2.67 15.99 -8.15
N THR A 321 -2.52 17.06 -7.38
CA THR A 321 -2.46 18.43 -7.92
C THR A 321 -1.04 18.99 -7.92
N ASP A 322 -0.17 18.48 -7.04
CA ASP A 322 1.26 18.77 -6.99
C ASP A 322 2.06 17.55 -7.50
N PRO A 323 3.03 17.71 -8.43
CA PRO A 323 3.89 16.61 -8.88
C PRO A 323 4.74 15.97 -7.77
N ASN A 324 4.94 16.64 -6.63
CA ASN A 324 5.67 16.12 -5.47
C ASN A 324 4.77 15.30 -4.52
N GLU A 325 3.46 15.28 -4.76
CA GLU A 325 2.50 14.46 -4.02
C GLU A 325 2.20 13.15 -4.77
N PRO A 326 1.77 12.09 -4.05
CA PRO A 326 1.15 10.95 -4.71
C PRO A 326 -0.23 11.34 -5.23
N ASP A 327 -0.75 10.57 -6.20
CA ASP A 327 -2.20 10.55 -6.42
C ASP A 327 -2.92 10.12 -5.14
N PHE A 328 -4.16 10.58 -4.97
CA PHE A 328 -5.04 10.24 -3.86
C PHE A 328 -6.23 9.39 -4.36
N ILE A 329 -5.96 8.45 -5.26
CA ILE A 329 -6.99 7.57 -5.83
C ILE A 329 -7.22 6.40 -4.87
N LEU A 330 -8.48 6.22 -4.48
CA LEU A 330 -8.90 5.17 -3.55
C LEU A 330 -9.52 3.97 -4.26
N HIS A 331 -10.25 4.25 -5.33
CA HIS A 331 -11.00 3.26 -6.08
C HIS A 331 -10.97 3.61 -7.56
N ALA A 332 -10.64 2.62 -8.40
CA ALA A 332 -10.61 2.79 -9.84
C ALA A 332 -11.21 1.59 -10.59
N VAL A 333 -11.68 1.85 -11.79
CA VAL A 333 -12.25 0.84 -12.70
C VAL A 333 -11.56 0.96 -14.05
N TYR A 334 -11.16 -0.18 -14.60
CA TYR A 334 -10.76 -0.30 -16.00
C TYR A 334 -11.84 -1.07 -16.76
N GLU A 335 -12.57 -0.39 -17.64
CA GLU A 335 -13.75 -0.92 -18.31
C GLU A 335 -13.94 -0.29 -19.69
N VAL A 336 -14.27 -1.13 -20.67
CA VAL A 336 -14.61 -0.70 -22.02
C VAL A 336 -16.14 -0.67 -22.16
N PRO A 337 -16.76 0.44 -22.59
CA PRO A 337 -18.19 0.50 -22.88
C PRO A 337 -18.61 -0.58 -23.89
N GLU A 338 -19.69 -1.30 -23.61
CA GLU A 338 -20.13 -2.46 -24.41
C GLU A 338 -20.43 -2.06 -25.87
N GLU A 339 -20.91 -0.85 -26.10
CA GLU A 339 -21.23 -0.29 -27.41
C GLU A 339 -20.02 -0.16 -28.35
N LEU A 340 -18.78 -0.21 -27.83
CA LEU A 340 -17.57 -0.15 -28.66
C LEU A 340 -17.22 -1.48 -29.33
N GLY A 341 -17.91 -2.57 -28.99
CA GLY A 341 -17.78 -3.86 -29.69
C GLY A 341 -16.52 -4.66 -29.34
N PHE A 342 -15.70 -4.19 -28.40
CA PHE A 342 -14.58 -4.92 -27.79
C PHE A 342 -14.61 -4.79 -26.27
N CYS A 343 -13.75 -5.52 -25.56
CA CYS A 343 -13.69 -5.49 -24.10
C CYS A 343 -12.25 -5.41 -23.58
N VAL A 344 -12.06 -5.28 -22.27
CA VAL A 344 -10.73 -5.24 -21.63
C VAL A 344 -9.86 -6.43 -22.05
N GLY A 345 -10.44 -7.61 -22.19
CA GLY A 345 -9.73 -8.81 -22.62
C GLY A 345 -9.20 -8.79 -24.06
N ASP A 346 -9.63 -7.83 -24.88
CA ASP A 346 -9.13 -7.60 -26.25
C ASP A 346 -7.94 -6.64 -26.29
N ILE A 347 -7.70 -5.90 -25.21
CA ILE A 347 -6.55 -5.02 -25.05
C ILE A 347 -5.32 -5.88 -24.73
N THR A 348 -4.16 -5.52 -25.27
CA THR A 348 -2.90 -6.20 -24.97
C THR A 348 -1.98 -5.35 -24.10
N ILE A 349 -1.24 -6.02 -23.23
CA ILE A 349 -0.12 -5.49 -22.46
C ILE A 349 1.11 -6.35 -22.79
N ASP A 350 2.21 -5.70 -23.19
CA ASP A 350 3.44 -6.38 -23.61
C ASP A 350 3.18 -7.40 -24.74
N GLY A 351 2.25 -7.08 -25.65
CA GLY A 351 1.84 -7.95 -26.76
C GLY A 351 1.00 -9.16 -26.37
N ALA A 352 0.63 -9.32 -25.09
CA ALA A 352 -0.25 -10.39 -24.61
C ALA A 352 -1.64 -9.85 -24.25
N PRO A 353 -2.74 -10.52 -24.63
CA PRO A 353 -4.08 -10.14 -24.20
C PRO A 353 -4.20 -10.06 -22.67
N ILE A 354 -5.05 -9.15 -22.17
CA ILE A 354 -5.36 -9.08 -20.75
C ILE A 354 -6.27 -10.26 -20.38
N LEU A 355 -5.65 -11.31 -19.85
CA LEU A 355 -6.34 -12.50 -19.36
C LEU A 355 -6.65 -12.42 -17.87
N PHE A 356 -5.91 -11.60 -17.12
CA PHE A 356 -6.00 -11.42 -15.67
C PHE A 356 -5.90 -9.93 -15.30
N GLY A 357 -6.64 -9.50 -14.27
CA GLY A 357 -6.54 -8.14 -13.72
C GLY A 357 -5.16 -7.83 -13.17
N SER A 358 -4.45 -8.85 -12.68
CA SER A 358 -3.07 -8.73 -12.21
C SER A 358 -2.05 -8.33 -13.28
N GLN A 359 -2.37 -8.45 -14.58
CA GLN A 359 -1.53 -7.87 -15.63
C GLN A 359 -1.50 -6.35 -15.53
N ILE A 360 -2.64 -5.73 -15.20
CA ILE A 360 -2.79 -4.28 -15.03
C ILE A 360 -2.08 -3.82 -13.75
N THR A 361 -2.11 -4.60 -12.65
CA THR A 361 -1.49 -4.21 -11.37
C THR A 361 0.04 -4.13 -11.40
N GLN A 362 0.68 -4.64 -12.46
CA GLN A 362 2.11 -4.39 -12.68
C GLN A 362 2.41 -3.04 -13.33
N LYS A 363 1.41 -2.40 -13.93
CA LYS A 363 1.56 -1.14 -14.66
C LYS A 363 1.25 0.07 -13.79
N PHE A 364 0.95 -0.13 -12.51
CA PHE A 364 0.76 0.94 -11.57
C PHE A 364 1.37 0.64 -10.20
N GLN A 365 1.45 1.68 -9.38
CA GLN A 365 2.01 1.63 -8.04
C GLN A 365 0.94 1.96 -7.00
N ILE A 366 1.15 1.49 -5.78
CA ILE A 366 0.53 2.06 -4.59
C ILE A 366 1.57 2.99 -3.95
N ALA A 367 1.11 4.12 -3.40
CA ALA A 367 1.98 5.04 -2.69
C ALA A 367 1.35 5.57 -1.41
N LEU A 368 2.22 5.98 -0.49
CA LEU A 368 1.89 6.80 0.67
C LEU A 368 2.85 7.99 0.74
N ALA A 369 2.49 8.98 1.56
CA ALA A 369 3.31 10.15 1.81
C ALA A 369 3.74 10.22 3.28
N ALA A 370 4.92 10.79 3.51
CA ALA A 370 5.45 11.05 4.85
C ALA A 370 5.92 12.50 4.94
N ILE A 371 6.05 13.01 6.15
CA ILE A 371 6.70 14.29 6.44
C ILE A 371 7.83 14.08 7.43
N GLY A 372 8.90 14.84 7.25
CA GLY A 372 10.05 14.91 8.15
C GLY A 372 10.04 16.22 8.92
N LEU A 373 10.41 16.19 10.19
CA LEU A 373 10.61 17.36 11.04
C LEU A 373 12.06 17.41 11.51
N PRO A 374 12.83 18.46 11.19
CA PRO A 374 14.16 18.65 11.75
C PRO A 374 14.12 18.65 13.29
N THR A 375 15.06 17.95 13.92
CA THR A 375 15.17 17.86 15.37
C THR A 375 16.61 18.04 15.84
N THR A 376 16.77 18.59 17.04
CA THR A 376 18.05 18.68 17.76
C THR A 376 18.26 17.51 18.72
N GLU A 377 17.35 16.54 18.75
CA GLU A 377 17.52 15.32 19.54
C GLU A 377 18.78 14.57 19.11
N ALA A 378 19.45 13.95 20.07
CA ALA A 378 20.64 13.17 19.81
C ALA A 378 20.34 12.02 18.83
N THR A 379 21.27 11.75 17.91
CA THR A 379 21.18 10.60 17.02
C THR A 379 20.95 9.33 17.83
N GLN A 380 20.03 8.49 17.34
CA GLN A 380 19.71 7.23 18.00
C GLN A 380 20.95 6.34 18.14
N THR A 381 21.14 5.75 19.31
CA THR A 381 22.01 4.59 19.46
C THR A 381 21.34 3.39 18.79
N PRO A 382 21.97 2.75 17.78
CA PRO A 382 21.39 1.60 17.12
C PRO A 382 21.06 0.48 18.11
N ARG A 383 19.86 -0.10 17.96
CA ARG A 383 19.40 -1.24 18.77
C ARG A 383 19.76 -2.54 18.07
N ARG A 384 20.06 -3.59 18.82
CA ARG A 384 20.29 -4.93 18.24
C ARG A 384 19.07 -5.41 17.44
N CYS A 385 19.34 -6.22 16.42
CA CYS A 385 18.30 -6.98 15.75
C CYS A 385 17.52 -7.87 16.72
N ILE A 386 16.21 -7.92 16.52
CA ILE A 386 15.30 -8.81 17.24
C ILE A 386 15.48 -10.24 16.71
N ASP A 387 15.58 -10.39 15.39
CA ASP A 387 15.94 -11.65 14.77
C ASP A 387 17.45 -11.72 14.48
N PRO A 388 18.24 -12.45 15.29
CA PRO A 388 19.66 -12.57 15.04
C PRO A 388 19.98 -13.38 13.77
N SER A 389 19.05 -14.17 13.24
CA SER A 389 19.25 -14.91 11.98
C SER A 389 19.29 -13.99 10.76
N ALA A 390 18.77 -12.77 10.89
CA ALA A 390 18.88 -11.72 9.87
C ALA A 390 20.29 -11.11 9.79
N CYS A 391 21.17 -11.41 10.75
CA CYS A 391 22.53 -10.90 10.74
C CYS A 391 23.45 -11.84 9.96
N PRO A 392 24.21 -11.33 8.98
CA PRO A 392 25.22 -12.14 8.31
C PRO A 392 26.22 -12.65 9.36
N PRO A 393 26.76 -13.88 9.19
CA PRO A 393 27.78 -14.38 10.09
C PRO A 393 28.95 -13.38 10.14
N PRO A 394 29.56 -13.15 11.33
CA PRO A 394 30.73 -12.29 11.44
C PRO A 394 31.78 -12.83 10.47
N SER A 395 32.08 -12.06 9.43
CA SER A 395 33.02 -12.44 8.40
C SER A 395 34.35 -12.82 9.04
N SER A 396 34.81 -14.06 8.84
CA SER A 396 36.19 -14.42 9.11
C SER A 396 37.08 -13.46 8.32
N VAL A 397 37.97 -12.79 9.04
CA VAL A 397 39.08 -11.93 8.60
C VAL A 397 39.21 -11.74 7.09
N MET A 398 39.06 -10.48 6.66
CA MET A 398 39.36 -9.97 5.33
C MET A 398 40.54 -10.71 4.66
N ALA A 399 40.26 -11.50 3.62
CA ALA A 399 41.23 -11.68 2.55
C ALA A 399 41.20 -10.37 1.75
N THR A 400 42.30 -9.63 1.82
CA THR A 400 42.55 -8.41 1.05
C THR A 400 42.35 -8.68 -0.44
N ALA A 401 41.20 -8.32 -0.98
CA ALA A 401 41.06 -8.08 -2.42
C ALA A 401 41.78 -6.76 -2.70
N THR A 402 42.99 -6.85 -3.23
CA THR A 402 43.73 -5.72 -3.79
C THR A 402 42.86 -5.01 -4.81
N VAL A 403 42.51 -3.76 -4.51
CA VAL A 403 41.79 -2.87 -5.43
C VAL A 403 42.71 -2.58 -6.61
N ASP A 404 42.24 -2.89 -7.82
CA ASP A 404 42.91 -2.55 -9.07
C ASP A 404 43.13 -1.01 -9.17
N PRO A 405 44.39 -0.53 -9.22
CA PRO A 405 44.71 0.89 -9.32
C PRO A 405 44.07 1.61 -10.53
N ALA A 406 43.65 0.87 -11.57
CA ALA A 406 43.02 1.44 -12.75
C ALA A 406 41.65 2.07 -12.45
N HIS A 407 40.90 1.55 -11.46
CA HIS A 407 39.56 2.03 -11.15
C HIS A 407 39.56 3.33 -10.32
N LEU A 408 40.63 3.59 -9.55
CA LEU A 408 40.77 4.81 -8.75
C LEU A 408 41.16 6.04 -9.59
N ASN A 409 41.90 5.83 -10.68
CA ASN A 409 42.32 6.92 -11.56
C ASN A 409 41.16 7.47 -12.41
N LEU A 410 40.18 6.63 -12.76
CA LEU A 410 39.01 7.04 -13.53
C LEU A 410 38.06 7.94 -12.72
N MET A 411 37.90 7.69 -11.41
CA MET A 411 37.08 8.53 -10.53
C MET A 411 37.71 9.89 -10.23
N LYS A 412 39.06 9.98 -10.16
CA LYS A 412 39.74 11.26 -9.95
C LYS A 412 39.72 12.19 -11.16
N SER A 413 39.61 11.64 -12.37
CA SER A 413 39.51 12.43 -13.61
C SER A 413 38.12 13.06 -13.83
N LEU A 414 37.07 12.50 -13.22
CA LEU A 414 35.70 13.02 -13.36
C LEU A 414 35.40 14.15 -12.36
N MET A 415 36.09 14.20 -11.21
CA MET A 415 35.88 15.22 -10.19
C MET A 415 36.74 16.49 -10.34
N SER A 416 37.63 16.56 -11.33
CA SER A 416 38.50 17.72 -11.58
C SER A 416 38.07 18.59 -12.77
N SER A 417 36.98 18.26 -13.47
CA SER A 417 36.55 18.96 -14.69
C SER A 417 35.43 20.00 -14.51
N THR A 418 34.90 20.22 -13.30
CA THR A 418 33.84 21.21 -13.03
C THR A 418 34.33 22.49 -12.33
N GLY A 419 35.64 22.69 -12.23
CA GLY A 419 36.23 23.86 -11.57
C GLY A 419 37.20 24.64 -12.45
N ASN A 420 36.76 25.12 -13.62
CA ASN A 420 37.30 26.32 -14.27
C ASN A 420 36.58 26.62 -15.59
N ARG A 421 35.82 27.71 -15.61
CA ARG A 421 35.71 28.65 -16.74
C ARG A 421 35.04 29.92 -16.23
N GLY A 422 35.81 31.01 -16.26
CA GLY A 422 35.27 32.35 -16.39
C GLY A 422 34.80 32.63 -17.81
#